data_AF-A0AAI8VIW3-F1
#
_entry.id   AF-A0AAI8VIW3-F1
#
_cell.length_a   1.000
_cell.length_b   1.000
_cell.length_c   1.000
_cell.angle_alpha   90.00
_cell.angle_beta   90.00
_cell.angle_gamma   90.00
#
_symmetry.space_group_name_H-M   'P 1'
#
loop_
_entity.id
_entity.type
_entity.pdbx_description
1 polymer ?
#
loop_
_entity_poly.entity_id
_entity_poly.type
_entity_poly.pdbx_seq_one_letter_code
_entity_poly.pdbx_strand_id
1 'polypeptide(L)'
;MQFATSLVSLVLAAASVRAAPGTSVKAAARQETPRVYVKFFSDNACLGTWVEDTVWVQNPTDTCLDVNIPEGYNSFLVVDNYDTTTLRVFSLNGCNTNTGNYVDIAPGVEQCYAQHAGSVEFLSS
;
A
#
# COMPACT_ATOMS: atom_id res chain seq x y z
N MET A 1 -11.13 40.58 74.21
CA MET A 1 -10.46 39.33 73.77
C MET A 1 -11.17 38.93 72.48
N GLN A 2 -10.73 39.39 71.31
CA GLN A 2 -9.77 38.70 70.43
C GLN A 2 -9.96 37.18 70.44
N PHE A 3 -10.53 36.64 69.36
CA PHE A 3 -10.00 35.49 68.62
C PHE A 3 -10.69 35.47 67.25
N ALA A 4 -10.11 36.21 66.30
CA ALA A 4 -10.52 36.21 64.90
C ALA A 4 -10.12 34.87 64.28
N THR A 5 -11.11 34.04 63.99
CA THR A 5 -10.97 32.80 63.23
C THR A 5 -10.94 33.14 61.74
N SER A 6 -9.75 33.16 61.14
CA SER A 6 -9.61 33.36 59.69
C SER A 6 -9.61 31.99 58.99
N LEU A 7 -10.72 31.67 58.34
CA LEU A 7 -10.84 30.53 57.42
C LEU A 7 -10.11 30.87 56.11
N VAL A 8 -8.98 30.20 55.89
CA VAL A 8 -8.23 30.26 54.62
C VAL A 8 -9.12 29.67 53.52
N SER A 9 -9.50 30.53 52.57
CA SER A 9 -10.31 30.16 51.41
C SER A 9 -9.43 29.46 50.38
N LEU A 10 -9.69 28.17 50.12
CA LEU A 10 -9.05 27.38 49.07
C LEU A 10 -9.71 27.74 47.73
N VAL A 11 -9.06 28.60 46.93
CA VAL A 11 -9.52 28.92 45.57
C VAL A 11 -9.19 27.73 44.67
N LEU A 12 -10.21 26.95 44.31
CA LEU A 12 -10.12 26.02 43.18
C LEU A 12 -9.96 26.84 41.90
N ALA A 13 -8.76 26.80 41.31
CA ALA A 13 -8.58 27.19 39.92
C ALA A 13 -9.30 26.17 39.03
N ALA A 14 -10.58 26.42 38.73
CA ALA A 14 -11.30 25.74 37.68
C ALA A 14 -10.71 26.21 36.34
N ALA A 15 -9.62 25.57 35.91
CA ALA A 15 -9.20 25.60 34.52
C ALA A 15 -10.30 24.91 33.71
N SER A 16 -11.26 25.69 33.23
CA SER A 16 -12.14 25.26 32.14
C SER A 16 -11.26 25.11 30.90
N VAL A 17 -10.65 23.94 30.76
CA VAL A 17 -10.20 23.47 29.45
C VAL A 17 -11.47 23.43 28.61
N ARG A 18 -11.73 24.51 27.87
CA ARG A 18 -12.52 24.40 26.66
C ARG A 18 -11.70 23.47 25.79
N ALA A 19 -11.97 22.17 25.88
CA ALA A 19 -11.74 21.29 24.78
C ALA A 19 -12.51 21.93 23.62
N ALA A 20 -11.79 22.69 22.79
CA ALA A 20 -12.22 22.88 21.43
C ALA A 20 -12.61 21.47 20.95
N PRO A 21 -13.72 21.30 20.23
CA PRO A 21 -13.97 20.04 19.56
C PRO A 21 -12.74 19.84 18.69
N GLY A 22 -11.83 18.99 19.17
CA GLY A 22 -10.70 18.54 18.40
C GLY A 22 -11.37 17.80 17.28
N THR A 23 -11.50 18.45 16.13
CA THR A 23 -11.75 17.77 14.87
C THR A 23 -10.82 16.59 14.90
N SER A 24 -11.40 15.41 15.08
CA SER A 24 -10.69 14.21 15.40
C SER A 24 -9.56 14.10 14.40
N VAL A 25 -8.33 14.20 14.88
CA VAL A 25 -7.12 13.79 14.13
C VAL A 25 -7.23 12.30 13.73
N LYS A 26 -8.28 11.60 14.20
CA LYS A 26 -8.75 10.28 13.80
C LYS A 26 -9.67 10.24 12.56
N ALA A 27 -9.91 11.33 11.84
CA ALA A 27 -10.75 11.34 10.64
C ALA A 27 -10.10 11.97 9.39
N ALA A 28 -8.79 12.25 9.42
CA ALA A 28 -8.02 12.05 8.20
C ALA A 28 -7.93 10.54 8.02
N ALA A 29 -8.95 9.95 7.38
CA ALA A 29 -8.84 8.60 6.86
C ALA A 29 -7.49 8.56 6.13
N ARG A 30 -6.55 7.73 6.61
CA ARG A 30 -5.39 7.38 5.78
C ARG A 30 -6.01 6.78 4.53
N GLN A 31 -6.10 7.56 3.44
CA GLN A 31 -6.41 7.01 2.15
C GLN A 31 -5.34 5.94 1.93
N GLU A 32 -5.74 4.68 1.95
CA GLU A 32 -4.84 3.61 1.57
C GLU A 32 -4.40 3.90 0.13
N THR A 33 -3.10 4.07 -0.08
CA THR A 33 -2.57 4.25 -1.43
C THR A 33 -2.85 2.96 -2.21
N PRO A 34 -3.53 3.04 -3.36
CA PRO A 34 -3.82 1.87 -4.18
C PRO A 34 -2.52 1.17 -4.56
N ARG A 35 -2.48 -0.15 -4.34
CA ARG A 35 -1.24 -0.94 -4.41
C ARG A 35 -1.55 -2.42 -4.64
N VAL A 36 -0.56 -3.13 -5.17
CA VAL A 36 -0.59 -4.58 -5.38
C VAL A 36 0.59 -5.19 -4.64
N TYR A 37 0.33 -6.14 -3.73
CA TYR A 37 1.37 -6.93 -3.06
C TYR A 37 1.54 -8.26 -3.78
N VAL A 38 2.80 -8.60 -4.09
CA VAL A 38 3.13 -9.71 -4.99
C VAL A 38 4.29 -10.51 -4.42
N LYS A 39 4.21 -11.84 -4.56
CA LYS A 39 5.29 -12.77 -4.19
C LYS A 39 5.81 -13.49 -5.42
N PHE A 40 7.13 -13.68 -5.48
CA PHE A 40 7.80 -14.37 -6.58
C PHE A 40 8.28 -15.76 -6.16
N PHE A 41 8.17 -16.72 -7.07
CA PHE A 41 8.49 -18.13 -6.79
C PHE A 41 9.43 -18.69 -7.86
N SER A 42 10.29 -19.62 -7.44
CA SER A 42 11.28 -20.25 -8.33
C SER A 42 10.67 -21.23 -9.35
N ASP A 43 9.42 -21.65 -9.14
CA ASP A 43 8.69 -22.55 -10.02
C ASP A 43 7.72 -21.81 -10.96
N ASN A 44 6.92 -22.57 -11.73
CA ASN A 44 5.93 -22.04 -12.67
C ASN A 44 4.49 -22.08 -12.11
N ALA A 45 4.30 -22.32 -10.80
CA ALA A 45 2.98 -22.59 -10.23
C ALA A 45 2.69 -21.83 -8.93
N CYS A 46 3.61 -20.97 -8.48
CA CYS A 46 3.52 -20.28 -7.19
C CYS A 46 3.41 -21.24 -5.99
N LEU A 47 3.93 -22.47 -6.13
CA LEU A 47 3.91 -23.51 -5.08
C LEU A 47 5.32 -23.85 -4.59
N GLY A 48 6.34 -23.41 -5.33
CA GLY A 48 7.74 -23.66 -5.05
C GLY A 48 8.29 -22.80 -3.93
N THR A 49 9.61 -22.65 -3.92
CA THR A 49 10.28 -21.80 -2.95
C THR A 49 9.95 -20.35 -3.24
N TRP A 50 9.44 -19.65 -2.21
CA TRP A 50 9.33 -18.20 -2.23
C TRP A 50 10.73 -17.58 -2.31
N VAL A 51 10.90 -16.69 -3.28
CA VAL A 51 12.18 -16.05 -3.61
C VAL A 51 12.25 -14.63 -3.05
N GLU A 52 11.27 -13.79 -3.39
CA GLU A 52 11.21 -12.39 -2.99
C GLU A 52 9.75 -11.89 -3.00
N ASP A 53 9.47 -10.77 -2.37
CA ASP A 53 8.19 -10.07 -2.49
C ASP A 53 8.36 -8.58 -2.82
N THR A 54 7.28 -7.97 -3.31
CA THR A 54 7.29 -6.53 -3.60
C THR A 54 5.90 -5.93 -3.53
N VAL A 55 5.85 -4.60 -3.48
CA VAL A 55 4.63 -3.81 -3.54
C VAL A 55 4.73 -2.86 -4.72
N TRP A 56 3.80 -2.98 -5.66
CA TRP A 56 3.65 -2.03 -6.75
C TRP A 56 2.60 -0.99 -6.36
N VAL A 57 2.96 0.28 -6.39
CA VAL A 57 2.09 1.38 -5.99
C VAL A 57 1.54 2.07 -7.23
N GLN A 58 0.23 2.24 -7.31
CA GLN A 58 -0.45 2.92 -8.41
C GLN A 58 -0.31 4.44 -8.27
N ASN A 59 0.90 4.96 -8.45
CA ASN A 59 1.15 6.40 -8.48
C ASN A 59 2.56 6.69 -9.07
N PRO A 60 2.68 7.29 -10.28
CA PRO A 60 1.60 7.67 -11.21
C PRO A 60 1.05 6.47 -12.02
N THR A 61 -0.07 6.65 -12.72
CA THR A 61 -0.45 5.74 -13.83
C THR A 61 0.44 6.00 -15.06
N ASP A 62 0.43 5.07 -16.00
CA ASP A 62 1.18 5.12 -17.28
C ASP A 62 2.68 5.37 -17.09
N THR A 63 3.18 4.93 -15.94
CA THR A 63 4.58 4.97 -15.57
C THR A 63 5.09 3.55 -15.52
N CYS A 64 6.08 3.27 -16.36
CA CYS A 64 6.73 1.97 -16.35
C CYS A 64 7.59 1.80 -15.11
N LEU A 65 7.42 0.67 -14.42
CA LEU A 65 8.21 0.27 -13.27
C LEU A 65 8.93 -1.02 -13.62
N ASP A 66 10.26 -0.97 -13.71
CA ASP A 66 11.06 -2.18 -13.87
C ASP A 66 11.10 -2.99 -12.58
N VAL A 67 10.91 -4.30 -12.72
CA VAL A 67 10.93 -5.25 -11.62
C VAL A 67 12.33 -5.82 -11.52
N ASN A 68 13.06 -5.45 -10.45
CA ASN A 68 14.44 -5.85 -10.23
C ASN A 68 14.53 -6.85 -9.09
N ILE A 69 14.28 -8.13 -9.39
CA ILE A 69 14.48 -9.25 -8.46
C ILE A 69 15.83 -9.91 -8.80
N PRO A 70 16.83 -9.91 -7.89
CA PRO A 70 18.15 -10.45 -8.18
C PRO A 70 18.17 -11.96 -8.45
N GLU A 71 17.32 -12.70 -7.75
CA GLU A 71 17.20 -14.14 -7.88
C GLU A 71 16.29 -14.54 -9.05
N GLY A 72 16.59 -15.68 -9.67
CA GLY A 72 15.74 -16.24 -10.72
C GLY A 72 14.39 -16.72 -10.18
N TYR A 73 13.31 -16.28 -10.83
CA TYR A 73 11.94 -16.71 -10.55
C TYR A 73 11.20 -16.96 -11.86
N ASN A 74 10.16 -17.78 -11.84
CA ASN A 74 9.40 -18.12 -13.04
C ASN A 74 7.88 -17.95 -12.90
N SER A 75 7.40 -17.63 -11.70
CA SER A 75 6.00 -17.26 -11.45
C SER A 75 5.87 -16.20 -10.37
N PHE A 76 4.74 -15.51 -10.37
CA PHE A 76 4.39 -14.56 -9.34
C PHE A 76 2.92 -14.72 -8.91
N LEU A 77 2.67 -14.51 -7.62
CA LEU A 77 1.35 -14.55 -7.00
C LEU A 77 0.96 -13.14 -6.58
N VAL A 78 -0.16 -12.65 -7.10
CA VAL A 78 -0.80 -11.46 -6.54
C VAL A 78 -1.52 -11.89 -5.26
N VAL A 79 -1.05 -11.38 -4.13
CA VAL A 79 -1.53 -11.77 -2.80
C VAL A 79 -2.63 -10.83 -2.32
N ASP A 80 -2.41 -9.52 -2.44
CA ASP A 80 -3.39 -8.50 -2.13
C ASP A 80 -3.44 -7.50 -3.28
N ASN A 81 -4.62 -7.27 -3.86
CA ASN A 81 -4.80 -6.26 -4.90
C ASN A 81 -5.80 -5.17 -4.46
N TYR A 82 -5.27 -4.00 -4.10
CA TYR A 82 -6.02 -2.81 -3.75
C TYR A 82 -5.90 -1.70 -4.80
N ASP A 83 -5.45 -2.01 -6.01
CA ASP A 83 -5.44 -1.05 -7.11
C ASP A 83 -6.88 -0.64 -7.50
N THR A 84 -7.00 0.43 -8.27
CA THR A 84 -8.27 0.93 -8.82
C THR A 84 -8.29 0.90 -10.36
N THR A 85 -7.16 0.57 -10.98
CA THR A 85 -6.96 0.50 -12.43
C THR A 85 -6.27 -0.81 -12.78
N THR A 86 -6.45 -1.28 -14.02
CA THR A 86 -5.75 -2.47 -14.50
C THR A 86 -4.24 -2.32 -14.40
N LEU A 87 -3.61 -3.30 -13.76
CA LEU A 87 -2.17 -3.48 -13.76
C LEU A 87 -1.78 -4.36 -14.95
N ARG A 88 -0.95 -3.84 -15.85
CA ARG A 88 -0.31 -4.63 -16.90
C ARG A 88 1.06 -5.09 -16.42
N VAL A 89 1.31 -6.39 -16.48
CA VAL A 89 2.58 -7.01 -16.15
C VAL A 89 3.22 -7.55 -17.42
N PHE A 90 4.40 -7.04 -17.77
CA PHE A 90 5.16 -7.41 -18.94
C PHE A 90 6.20 -8.47 -18.60
N SER A 91 6.43 -9.42 -19.51
CA SER A 91 7.48 -10.44 -19.34
C SER A 91 8.90 -9.87 -19.44
N LEU A 92 9.04 -8.70 -20.08
CA LEU A 92 10.29 -8.00 -20.32
C LEU A 92 10.31 -6.66 -19.59
N ASN A 93 11.50 -6.06 -19.48
CA ASN A 93 11.70 -4.74 -18.88
C ASN A 93 11.24 -3.62 -19.83
N GLY A 94 10.95 -2.45 -19.29
CA GLY A 94 10.67 -1.23 -20.06
C GLY A 94 9.26 -1.11 -20.66
N CYS A 95 8.29 -1.92 -20.23
CA CYS A 95 6.86 -1.82 -20.56
C CYS A 95 6.56 -1.69 -22.06
N ASN A 96 7.37 -2.33 -22.91
CA ASN A 96 7.22 -2.21 -24.35
C ASN A 96 6.09 -3.11 -24.86
N THR A 97 4.95 -2.51 -25.20
CA THR A 97 3.78 -3.22 -25.74
C THR A 97 4.01 -3.84 -27.12
N ASN A 98 5.06 -3.44 -27.85
CA ASN A 98 5.39 -4.00 -29.16
C ASN A 98 6.34 -5.20 -29.08
N THR A 99 6.90 -5.51 -27.89
CA THR A 99 7.88 -6.58 -27.71
C THR A 99 7.65 -7.33 -26.40
N GLY A 100 7.44 -8.64 -26.48
CA GLY A 100 7.22 -9.50 -25.32
C GLY A 100 5.74 -9.75 -25.04
N ASN A 101 5.49 -10.65 -24.09
CA ASN A 101 4.14 -10.98 -23.64
C ASN A 101 3.77 -10.11 -22.44
N TYR A 102 2.49 -9.88 -22.24
CA TYR A 102 1.97 -9.24 -21.04
C TYR A 102 0.70 -9.92 -20.57
N VAL A 103 0.35 -9.70 -19.31
CA VAL A 103 -0.96 -10.03 -18.75
C VAL A 103 -1.57 -8.79 -18.12
N ASP A 104 -2.88 -8.67 -18.26
CA ASP A 104 -3.65 -7.61 -17.61
C ASP A 104 -4.35 -8.17 -16.38
N ILE A 105 -4.10 -7.54 -15.25
CA ILE A 105 -4.63 -7.91 -13.94
C ILE A 105 -5.67 -6.85 -13.59
N ALA A 106 -6.94 -7.27 -13.57
CA ALA A 106 -8.03 -6.38 -13.18
C ALA A 106 -7.99 -6.08 -11.67
N PRO A 107 -8.59 -4.97 -11.23
CA PRO A 107 -8.65 -4.65 -9.82
C PRO A 107 -9.29 -5.71 -8.94
N GLY A 108 -8.68 -5.94 -7.78
CA GLY A 108 -9.09 -6.95 -6.81
C GLY A 108 -8.82 -8.40 -7.21
N VAL A 109 -8.13 -8.66 -8.32
CA VAL A 109 -7.77 -10.03 -8.73
C VAL A 109 -6.51 -10.49 -8.00
N GLU A 110 -6.67 -11.56 -7.23
CA GLU A 110 -5.60 -12.26 -6.49
C GLU A 110 -5.44 -13.67 -7.04
N GLN A 111 -4.36 -13.92 -7.80
CA GLN A 111 -4.08 -15.23 -8.38
C GLN A 111 -2.61 -15.41 -8.77
N CYS A 112 -2.25 -16.65 -9.06
CA CYS A 112 -0.93 -17.02 -9.57
C CYS A 112 -0.83 -16.82 -11.09
N TYR A 113 0.33 -16.35 -11.54
CA TYR A 113 0.70 -16.22 -12.94
C TYR A 113 2.00 -16.96 -13.21
N ALA A 114 1.94 -17.95 -14.11
CA ALA A 114 3.06 -18.76 -14.55
C ALA A 114 3.95 -18.03 -15.58
N GLN A 115 4.47 -16.86 -15.22
CA GLN A 115 5.36 -16.09 -16.06
C GLN A 115 6.34 -15.22 -15.24
N HIS A 116 7.40 -14.79 -15.91
CA HIS A 116 8.29 -13.73 -15.43
C HIS A 116 7.62 -12.35 -15.52
N ALA A 117 7.95 -11.43 -14.62
CA ALA A 117 7.47 -10.05 -14.58
C ALA A 117 8.66 -9.09 -14.70
N GLY A 118 9.06 -8.70 -15.91
CA GLY A 118 10.20 -7.80 -16.10
C GLY A 118 9.88 -6.33 -15.81
N SER A 119 8.65 -5.92 -16.06
CA SER A 119 8.17 -4.58 -15.75
C SER A 119 6.66 -4.54 -15.59
N VAL A 120 6.16 -3.48 -14.96
CA VAL A 120 4.73 -3.28 -14.72
C VAL A 120 4.31 -1.84 -15.00
N GLU A 121 3.05 -1.67 -15.38
CA GLU A 121 2.44 -0.36 -15.63
C GLU A 121 0.98 -0.40 -15.17
N PHE A 122 0.55 0.62 -14.44
CA PHE A 122 -0.87 0.82 -14.15
C PHE A 122 -1.49 1.66 -15.26
N LEU A 123 -2.47 1.12 -15.98
CA LEU A 123 -3.07 1.78 -17.14
C LEU A 123 -4.04 2.89 -16.69
N SER A 124 -3.98 4.07 -17.31
CA SER A 124 -5.06 5.06 -17.14
C SER A 124 -6.39 4.48 -17.59
N SER A 125 -7.41 4.61 -16.74
CA SER A 125 -8.79 4.21 -17.03
C SER A 125 -9.52 5.12 -18.01
#